data_AF-A0A969S4X8-F1
#
_entry.id   AF-A0A969S4X8-F1
#
_cell.length_a   1.000
_cell.length_b   1.000
_cell.length_c   1.000
_cell.angle_alpha   90.00
_cell.angle_beta   90.00
_cell.angle_gamma   90.00
#
_symmetry.space_group_name_H-M   'P 1'
#
loop_
_entity.id
_entity.type
_entity.pdbx_description
1 polymer ?
#
loop_
_entity_poly.entity_id
_entity_poly.type
_entity_poly.pdbx_seq_one_letter_code
_entity_poly.pdbx_strand_id
1 'polypeptide(L)'
;MGTRHVLDPAAVRIAALARRDWEGISCSLHGLEELWDPVQPEDEAFLVVASTAVEIQQVEKICEQAGDRPFILLNPQLQDVAVIGIGMAGRQLRERFINTIEICYYLQPLEQGVLLRSFPGAWQLWWEQASGGYELLGENETRPSSDRIAEMMEPLSQSSQAPKQGILQSLQQFINVLSR
;
A
#
# COMPACT_ATOMS: atom_id res chain seq x y z
N MET A 1 -27.57 -5.16 -28.69
CA MET A 1 -26.74 -6.22 -28.08
C MET A 1 -26.57 -5.82 -26.61
N GLY A 2 -27.27 -6.48 -25.68
CA GLY A 2 -27.31 -6.04 -24.29
C GLY A 2 -26.10 -6.56 -23.52
N THR A 3 -25.22 -5.65 -23.10
CA THR A 3 -24.10 -5.95 -22.22
C THR A 3 -24.67 -6.39 -20.87
N ARG A 4 -24.56 -7.67 -20.54
CA ARG A 4 -24.91 -8.17 -19.21
C ARG A 4 -23.75 -7.83 -18.27
N HIS A 5 -23.92 -6.76 -17.49
CA HIS A 5 -23.03 -6.44 -16.39
C HIS A 5 -23.46 -7.29 -15.19
N VAL A 6 -22.58 -8.18 -14.73
CA VAL A 6 -22.78 -8.89 -13.47
C VAL A 6 -22.31 -7.93 -12.39
N LEU A 7 -23.25 -7.41 -11.61
CA LEU A 7 -22.93 -6.61 -10.43
C LEU A 7 -22.33 -7.53 -9.37
N ASP A 8 -21.17 -7.20 -8.81
CA ASP A 8 -20.62 -7.82 -7.62
C ASP A 8 -21.58 -7.54 -6.44
N PRO A 9 -22.24 -8.59 -5.91
CA PRO A 9 -23.16 -8.44 -4.79
C PRO A 9 -22.49 -7.87 -3.54
N ALA A 10 -21.17 -7.99 -3.40
CA ALA A 10 -20.44 -7.49 -2.24
C ALA A 10 -20.38 -5.95 -2.21
N ALA A 11 -20.01 -5.31 -3.32
CA ALA A 11 -19.87 -3.86 -3.41
C ALA A 11 -21.21 -3.13 -3.20
N VAL A 12 -22.27 -3.59 -3.87
CA VAL A 12 -23.64 -3.07 -3.72
C VAL A 12 -24.13 -3.19 -2.26
N ARG A 13 -23.83 -4.32 -1.62
CA ARG A 13 -24.24 -4.56 -0.23
C ARG A 13 -23.49 -3.65 0.75
N ILE A 14 -22.21 -3.38 0.53
CA ILE A 14 -21.42 -2.46 1.38
C ILE A 14 -21.94 -1.04 1.26
N ALA A 15 -22.22 -0.56 0.05
CA ALA A 15 -22.79 0.76 -0.17
C ALA A 15 -24.18 0.91 0.47
N ALA A 16 -25.04 -0.10 0.30
CA ALA A 16 -26.35 -0.12 0.96
C ALA A 16 -26.25 -0.10 2.49
N LEU A 17 -25.27 -0.82 3.06
CA LEU A 17 -25.00 -0.83 4.49
C LEU A 17 -24.52 0.53 4.99
N ALA A 18 -23.58 1.16 4.28
CA ALA A 18 -23.07 2.48 4.62
C ALA A 18 -24.18 3.54 4.59
N ARG A 19 -25.06 3.54 3.57
CA ARG A 19 -26.24 4.43 3.53
C ARG A 19 -27.20 4.23 4.70
N ARG A 20 -27.31 3.01 5.23
CA ARG A 20 -28.18 2.69 6.36
C ARG A 20 -27.57 3.16 7.68
N ASP A 21 -26.27 2.95 7.86
CA ASP A 21 -25.58 3.15 9.15
C ASP A 21 -24.97 4.55 9.30
N TRP A 22 -24.76 5.28 8.21
CA TRP A 22 -24.16 6.61 8.24
C TRP A 22 -25.23 7.71 8.18
N GLU A 23 -25.52 8.31 9.34
CA GLU A 23 -26.42 9.45 9.47
C GLU A 23 -25.69 10.77 9.15
N GLY A 24 -26.39 11.73 8.53
CA GLY A 24 -25.88 13.10 8.35
C GLY A 24 -24.89 13.32 7.21
N ILE A 25 -24.75 12.37 6.29
CA ILE A 25 -23.89 12.51 5.12
C ILE A 25 -24.60 13.30 4.02
N SER A 26 -23.93 14.33 3.51
CA SER A 26 -24.42 15.21 2.44
C SER A 26 -23.89 14.85 1.04
N CYS A 27 -23.19 13.72 0.89
CA CYS A 27 -22.69 13.24 -0.40
C CYS A 27 -23.53 12.07 -0.94
N SER A 28 -23.47 11.89 -2.26
CA SER A 28 -23.96 10.71 -2.95
C SER A 28 -23.06 9.51 -2.61
N LEU A 29 -23.65 8.41 -2.14
CA LEU A 29 -22.93 7.18 -1.82
C LEU A 29 -23.45 6.07 -2.72
N HIS A 30 -22.54 5.45 -3.47
CA HIS A 30 -22.85 4.39 -4.42
C HIS A 30 -21.79 3.29 -4.38
N GLY A 31 -22.21 2.06 -4.68
CA GLY A 31 -21.25 1.03 -5.07
C GLY A 31 -20.67 1.39 -6.43
N LEU A 32 -19.40 1.06 -6.68
CA LEU A 32 -18.73 1.42 -7.94
C LEU A 32 -19.57 0.96 -9.14
N GLU A 33 -20.09 -0.26 -9.11
CA GLU A 33 -20.86 -0.84 -10.21
C GLU A 33 -22.35 -0.42 -10.24
N GLU A 34 -22.84 0.35 -9.26
CA GLU A 34 -24.24 0.82 -9.22
C GLU A 34 -24.52 1.92 -10.26
N LEU A 35 -23.48 2.61 -10.76
CA LEU A 35 -23.62 3.79 -11.60
C LEU A 35 -23.22 3.53 -13.05
N TRP A 36 -24.12 3.82 -13.98
CA TRP A 36 -23.80 3.87 -15.42
C TRP A 36 -23.01 5.13 -15.78
N ASP A 37 -23.31 6.24 -15.10
CA ASP A 37 -22.64 7.53 -15.26
C ASP A 37 -22.17 8.03 -13.88
N PRO A 38 -20.96 7.64 -13.45
CA PRO A 38 -20.50 7.82 -12.09
C PRO A 38 -20.05 9.24 -11.74
N VAL A 39 -20.01 10.14 -12.74
CA VAL A 39 -19.47 11.49 -12.60
C VAL A 39 -20.44 12.50 -13.17
N GLN A 40 -21.05 13.30 -12.31
CA GLN A 40 -21.96 14.38 -12.69
C GLN A 40 -21.22 15.73 -12.75
N PRO A 41 -21.74 16.72 -13.51
CA PRO A 41 -21.14 18.06 -13.58
C PRO A 41 -21.09 18.78 -12.23
N GLU A 42 -22.02 18.50 -11.34
CA GLU A 42 -22.16 19.13 -10.02
C GLU A 42 -21.26 18.49 -8.96
N ASP A 43 -20.67 17.33 -9.23
CA ASP A 43 -19.78 16.64 -8.30
C ASP A 43 -18.46 17.43 -8.16
N GLU A 44 -18.13 17.85 -6.95
CA GLU A 44 -16.93 18.64 -6.68
C GLU A 44 -15.69 17.80 -6.33
N ALA A 45 -15.88 16.59 -5.78
CA ALA A 45 -14.81 15.70 -5.35
C ALA A 45 -15.28 14.23 -5.28
N PHE A 46 -14.32 13.31 -5.33
CA PHE A 46 -14.56 11.87 -5.35
C PHE A 46 -13.76 11.17 -4.26
N LEU A 47 -14.41 10.25 -3.57
CA LEU A 47 -13.80 9.38 -2.57
C LEU A 47 -14.15 7.93 -2.90
N VAL A 48 -13.15 7.14 -3.27
CA VAL A 48 -13.29 5.70 -3.47
C VAL A 48 -12.71 5.00 -2.26
N VAL A 49 -13.52 4.18 -1.59
CA VAL A 49 -13.14 3.50 -0.35
C VAL A 49 -12.93 2.01 -0.62
N ALA A 50 -11.79 1.49 -0.17
CA ALA A 50 -11.47 0.07 -0.16
C ALA A 50 -11.58 -0.64 -1.53
N SER A 51 -11.33 0.08 -2.63
CA SER A 51 -11.32 -0.52 -3.97
C SER A 51 -10.30 -1.65 -4.08
N THR A 52 -10.66 -2.70 -4.80
CA THR A 52 -9.83 -3.87 -5.06
C THR A 52 -9.13 -3.80 -6.42
N ALA A 53 -8.21 -4.73 -6.68
CA ALA A 53 -7.53 -4.85 -7.97
C ALA A 53 -8.49 -5.16 -9.15
N VAL A 54 -9.65 -5.75 -8.90
CA VAL A 54 -10.64 -6.05 -9.95
C VAL A 54 -11.36 -4.78 -10.42
N GLU A 55 -11.62 -3.86 -9.49
CA GLU A 55 -12.37 -2.62 -9.75
C GLU A 55 -11.48 -1.51 -10.33
N ILE A 56 -10.15 -1.71 -10.36
CA ILE A 56 -9.19 -0.65 -10.64
C ILE A 56 -9.36 -0.02 -12.04
N GLN A 57 -9.80 -0.79 -13.04
CA GLN A 57 -10.07 -0.25 -14.38
C GLN A 57 -11.29 0.66 -14.40
N GLN A 58 -12.26 0.40 -13.52
CA GLN A 58 -13.42 1.27 -13.38
C GLN A 58 -13.02 2.53 -12.63
N VAL A 59 -12.26 2.40 -11.55
CA VAL A 59 -11.72 3.53 -10.79
C VAL A 59 -10.88 4.46 -11.69
N GLU A 60 -10.05 3.89 -12.56
CA GLU A 60 -9.28 4.62 -13.58
C GLU A 60 -10.20 5.48 -14.46
N LYS A 61 -11.28 4.92 -15.02
CA LYS A 61 -12.25 5.66 -15.84
C LYS A 61 -12.96 6.79 -15.09
N ILE A 62 -13.35 6.54 -13.83
CA ILE A 62 -13.99 7.57 -13.00
C ILE A 62 -12.99 8.70 -12.73
N CYS A 63 -11.73 8.38 -12.45
CA CYS A 63 -10.67 9.37 -12.26
C CYS A 63 -10.43 10.21 -13.53
N GLU A 64 -10.44 9.61 -14.71
CA GLU A 64 -10.33 10.34 -15.98
C GLU A 64 -11.52 11.30 -16.19
N GLN A 65 -12.74 10.86 -15.87
CA GLN A 65 -13.95 11.70 -15.94
C GLN A 65 -13.97 12.80 -14.89
N ALA A 66 -13.40 12.55 -13.71
CA ALA A 66 -13.26 13.54 -12.64
C ALA A 66 -12.40 14.73 -13.08
N GLY A 67 -11.43 14.54 -13.97
CA GLY A 67 -10.56 15.62 -14.45
C GLY A 67 -9.72 16.21 -13.31
N ASP A 68 -9.71 17.53 -13.18
CA ASP A 68 -8.90 18.24 -12.16
C ASP A 68 -9.54 18.25 -10.76
N ARG A 69 -10.71 17.61 -10.58
CA ARG A 69 -11.41 17.55 -9.29
C ARG A 69 -10.68 16.62 -8.32
N PRO A 70 -10.67 16.92 -7.01
CA PRO A 70 -10.05 16.04 -6.02
C PRO A 70 -10.57 14.61 -6.11
N PHE A 71 -9.65 13.65 -6.25
CA PHE A 71 -9.95 12.23 -6.36
C PHE A 71 -9.11 11.45 -5.35
N ILE A 72 -9.77 10.91 -4.33
CA ILE A 72 -9.11 10.28 -3.19
C ILE A 72 -9.41 8.79 -3.19
N LEU A 73 -8.34 7.98 -3.13
CA LEU A 73 -8.43 6.57 -2.85
C LEU A 73 -8.14 6.33 -1.38
N LEU A 74 -9.14 5.88 -0.62
CA LEU A 74 -8.99 5.55 0.79
C LEU A 74 -8.80 4.04 0.96
N ASN A 75 -7.65 3.66 1.51
CA ASN A 75 -7.25 2.27 1.74
C ASN A 75 -7.46 1.34 0.52
N PRO A 76 -6.97 1.71 -0.68
CA PRO A 76 -7.13 0.86 -1.85
C PRO A 76 -6.27 -0.41 -1.74
N GLN A 77 -6.83 -1.55 -2.11
CA GLN A 77 -6.16 -2.85 -2.14
C GLN A 77 -5.55 -3.10 -3.53
N LEU A 78 -4.44 -2.42 -3.81
CA LEU A 78 -3.77 -2.45 -5.12
C LEU A 78 -2.69 -3.54 -5.26
N GLN A 79 -2.39 -4.25 -4.16
CA GLN A 79 -1.26 -5.19 -4.08
C GLN A 79 -1.42 -6.37 -5.05
N ASP A 80 -2.67 -6.78 -5.31
CA ASP A 80 -2.99 -7.90 -6.20
C ASP A 80 -2.95 -7.56 -7.70
N VAL A 81 -2.66 -6.30 -8.06
CA VAL A 81 -2.44 -5.94 -9.47
C VAL A 81 -1.19 -6.65 -10.02
N ALA A 82 -0.26 -7.08 -9.14
CA ALA A 82 0.85 -7.94 -9.51
C ALA A 82 0.43 -9.40 -9.83
N VAL A 83 -0.69 -9.88 -9.30
CA VAL A 83 -1.18 -11.27 -9.46
C VAL A 83 -2.18 -11.38 -10.61
N ILE A 84 -3.02 -10.36 -10.83
CA ILE A 84 -3.93 -10.29 -11.99
C ILE A 84 -3.18 -9.90 -13.29
N GLY A 85 -1.90 -9.54 -13.19
CA GLY A 85 -1.10 -8.94 -14.24
C GLY A 85 0.21 -9.67 -14.59
N ILE A 86 0.20 -11.00 -14.75
CA ILE A 86 1.33 -11.72 -15.36
C ILE A 86 1.38 -11.36 -16.86
N GLY A 87 1.93 -10.19 -17.21
CA GLY A 87 2.05 -9.74 -18.60
C GLY A 87 1.96 -8.24 -18.84
N MET A 88 1.77 -7.85 -20.09
CA MET A 88 1.75 -6.44 -20.54
C MET A 88 0.62 -5.61 -19.94
N ALA A 89 -0.57 -6.20 -19.72
CA ALA A 89 -1.74 -5.47 -19.23
C ALA A 89 -1.55 -4.93 -17.80
N GLY A 90 -0.95 -5.73 -16.90
CA GLY A 90 -0.64 -5.31 -15.53
C GLY A 90 0.46 -4.24 -15.48
N ARG A 91 1.46 -4.34 -16.36
CA ARG A 91 2.52 -3.32 -16.49
C ARG A 91 1.96 -1.99 -16.96
N GLN A 92 1.16 -2.00 -18.03
CA GLN A 92 0.53 -0.79 -18.55
C GLN A 92 -0.37 -0.12 -17.50
N LEU A 93 -1.13 -0.90 -16.73
CA LEU A 93 -2.00 -0.36 -15.68
C LEU A 93 -1.19 0.31 -14.56
N ARG A 94 -0.07 -0.32 -14.18
CA ARG A 94 0.85 0.27 -13.22
C ARG A 94 1.41 1.59 -13.72
N GLU A 95 1.89 1.62 -14.96
CA GLU A 95 2.53 2.79 -15.55
C GLU A 95 1.56 3.97 -15.75
N ARG A 96 0.36 3.71 -16.25
CA ARG A 96 -0.59 4.77 -16.63
C ARG A 96 -1.49 5.26 -15.50
N PHE A 97 -1.69 4.45 -14.44
CA PHE A 97 -2.59 4.80 -13.35
C PHE A 97 -1.96 4.65 -11.97
N ILE A 98 -1.43 3.47 -11.60
CA ILE A 98 -0.99 3.28 -10.21
C ILE A 98 0.20 4.18 -9.85
N ASN A 99 1.14 4.36 -10.78
CA ASN A 99 2.31 5.20 -10.58
C ASN A 99 1.98 6.71 -10.58
N THR A 100 0.77 7.11 -10.97
CA THR A 100 0.35 8.53 -10.95
C THR A 100 -0.27 8.94 -9.62
N ILE A 101 -0.57 7.97 -8.74
CA ILE A 101 -1.18 8.21 -7.44
C ILE A 101 -0.12 8.71 -6.44
N GLU A 102 -0.36 9.89 -5.87
CA GLU A 102 0.43 10.41 -4.76
C GLU A 102 0.00 9.73 -3.45
N ILE A 103 0.95 9.14 -2.73
CA ILE A 103 0.67 8.48 -1.45
C ILE A 103 0.74 9.53 -0.33
N CYS A 104 -0.42 10.06 0.06
CA CYS A 104 -0.51 11.07 1.11
C CYS A 104 -0.33 10.51 2.53
N TYR A 105 -0.94 9.35 2.80
CA TYR A 105 -0.88 8.69 4.11
C TYR A 105 -0.56 7.22 3.93
N TYR A 106 0.39 6.74 4.74
CA TYR A 106 0.80 5.35 4.71
C TYR A 106 1.22 4.88 6.10
N LEU A 107 0.73 3.71 6.50
CA LEU A 107 1.10 3.07 7.74
C LEU A 107 1.26 1.57 7.48
N GLN A 108 2.49 1.09 7.51
CA GLN A 108 2.78 -0.34 7.37
C GLN A 108 3.56 -0.82 8.58
N PRO A 109 2.92 -1.60 9.47
CA PRO A 109 3.62 -2.33 10.51
C PRO A 109 4.67 -3.26 9.90
N LEU A 110 5.85 -3.27 10.52
CA LEU A 110 6.93 -4.22 10.27
C LEU A 110 7.06 -5.12 11.50
N GLU A 111 7.89 -6.17 11.44
CA GLU A 111 8.05 -7.10 12.57
C GLU A 111 8.45 -6.40 13.88
N GLN A 112 9.28 -5.37 13.81
CA GLN A 112 9.85 -4.64 14.97
C GLN A 112 9.87 -3.12 14.72
N GLY A 113 8.94 -2.61 13.92
CA GLY A 113 8.92 -1.21 13.53
C GLY A 113 7.69 -0.83 12.73
N VAL A 114 7.69 0.38 12.19
CA VAL A 114 6.62 0.88 11.33
C VAL A 114 7.18 1.81 10.28
N LEU A 115 6.73 1.62 9.04
CA LEU A 115 6.94 2.57 7.95
C LEU A 115 5.75 3.52 7.92
N LEU A 116 6.02 4.81 8.09
CA LEU A 116 5.03 5.87 8.15
C LEU A 116 5.23 6.87 7.01
N ARG A 117 4.14 7.41 6.48
CA ARG A 117 4.10 8.62 5.65
C ARG A 117 2.92 9.47 6.08
N SER A 118 3.16 10.77 6.27
CA SER A 118 2.14 11.78 6.49
C SER A 118 2.49 13.02 5.68
N PHE A 119 1.83 13.22 4.54
CA PHE A 119 2.07 14.36 3.66
C PHE A 119 1.81 15.70 4.39
N PRO A 120 2.65 16.74 4.18
CA PRO A 120 3.77 16.82 3.23
C PRO A 120 5.11 16.28 3.75
N GLY A 121 5.13 15.64 4.92
CA GLY A 121 6.34 15.07 5.52
C GLY A 121 6.92 13.89 4.73
N ALA A 122 8.19 13.60 4.96
CA ALA A 122 8.91 12.50 4.33
C ALA A 122 8.37 11.12 4.75
N TRP A 123 8.82 10.07 4.06
CA TRP A 123 8.69 8.71 4.55
C TRP A 123 9.59 8.51 5.76
N GLN A 124 9.09 7.88 6.80
CA GLN A 124 9.79 7.69 8.07
C GLN A 124 9.80 6.22 8.45
N LEU A 125 10.98 5.70 8.80
CA LEU A 125 11.12 4.37 9.40
C LEU A 125 11.29 4.51 10.90
N TRP A 126 10.32 4.01 11.65
CA TRP A 126 10.35 3.97 13.10
C TRP A 126 10.61 2.54 13.58
N TRP A 127 11.37 2.40 14.66
CA TRP A 127 11.80 1.10 15.19
C TRP A 127 11.52 0.98 16.67
N GLU A 128 11.08 -0.20 17.09
CA GLU A 128 10.77 -0.45 18.50
C GLU A 128 12.06 -0.61 19.31
N GLN A 129 12.15 0.12 20.42
CA GLN A 129 13.26 -0.01 21.36
C GLN A 129 13.02 -1.15 22.34
N ALA A 130 14.09 -1.78 22.83
CA ALA A 130 14.00 -2.83 23.85
C ALA A 130 13.38 -2.35 25.18
N SER A 131 13.48 -1.06 25.48
CA SER A 131 12.85 -0.41 26.64
C SER A 131 11.36 -0.07 26.43
N GLY A 132 10.81 -0.38 25.26
CA GLY A 132 9.49 0.05 24.80
C GLY A 132 9.52 1.42 24.10
N GLY A 133 8.50 1.68 23.29
CA GLY A 133 8.39 2.89 22.47
C GLY A 133 9.10 2.77 21.11
N TYR A 134 9.03 3.84 20.32
CA TYR A 134 9.58 3.89 18.97
C TYR A 134 10.61 5.00 18.80
N GLU A 135 11.67 4.73 18.05
CA GLU A 135 12.70 5.68 17.64
C GLU A 135 12.73 5.82 16.12
N LEU A 136 12.93 7.04 15.62
CA LEU A 136 13.07 7.30 14.19
C LEU A 136 14.48 6.87 13.73
N LEU A 137 14.54 5.86 12.84
CA LEU A 137 15.80 5.41 12.24
C LEU A 137 16.23 6.26 11.05
N GLY A 138 15.28 6.87 10.35
CA GLY A 138 15.60 7.80 9.27
C GLY A 138 14.42 8.10 8.36
N GLU A 139 14.71 8.97 7.39
CA GLU A 139 13.71 9.53 6.49
C GLU A 139 14.11 9.37 5.01
N ASN A 140 13.11 9.29 4.15
CA ASN A 140 13.28 9.20 2.70
C ASN A 140 12.24 10.08 2.00
N GLU A 141 12.65 10.77 0.93
CA GLU A 141 11.72 11.56 0.11
C GLU A 141 10.66 10.70 -0.57
N THR A 142 11.08 9.53 -1.07
CA THR A 142 10.25 8.52 -1.72
C THR A 142 10.12 7.27 -0.86
N ARG A 143 9.12 6.43 -1.18
CA ARG A 143 8.91 5.17 -0.45
C ARG A 143 10.20 4.32 -0.49
N PRO A 144 10.79 3.97 0.65
CA PRO A 144 12.00 3.16 0.66
C PRO A 144 11.70 1.74 0.19
N SER A 145 12.64 1.16 -0.58
CA SER A 145 12.61 -0.25 -0.96
C SER A 145 12.90 -1.15 0.24
N SER A 146 12.64 -2.46 0.10
CA SER A 146 13.02 -3.46 1.12
C SER A 146 14.51 -3.38 1.46
N ASP A 147 15.35 -3.23 0.44
CA ASP A 147 16.80 -3.17 0.60
C ASP A 147 17.21 -1.91 1.35
N ARG A 148 16.58 -0.76 1.03
CA ARG A 148 16.83 0.49 1.72
C ARG A 148 16.40 0.45 3.18
N ILE A 149 15.27 -0.21 3.47
CA ILE A 149 14.82 -0.44 4.86
C ILE A 149 15.85 -1.30 5.60
N ALA A 150 16.35 -2.37 4.97
CA ALA A 150 17.36 -3.25 5.56
C ALA A 150 18.66 -2.48 5.87
N GLU A 151 19.14 -1.63 4.96
CA GLU A 151 20.31 -0.76 5.18
C GLU A 151 20.12 0.16 6.40
N MET A 152 18.94 0.77 6.54
CA MET A 152 18.63 1.66 7.68
C MET A 152 18.61 0.90 9.02
N MET A 153 18.37 -0.42 8.99
CA MET A 153 18.36 -1.29 10.16
C MET A 153 19.74 -1.90 10.50
N GLU A 154 20.73 -1.81 9.61
CA GLU A 154 22.07 -2.38 9.85
C GLU A 154 22.73 -1.92 11.17
N PRO A 155 22.67 -0.64 11.57
CA PRO A 155 23.27 -0.17 12.82
C PRO A 155 22.72 -0.89 14.06
N LEU A 156 21.42 -1.21 14.05
CA LEU A 156 20.76 -1.95 15.13
C LEU A 156 21.26 -3.39 15.23
N SER A 157 21.49 -4.01 14.07
CA SER A 157 22.00 -5.38 13.95
C SER A 157 23.44 -5.53 14.45
N GLN A 158 24.23 -4.46 14.38
CA GLN A 158 25.60 -4.40 14.89
C GLN A 158 25.64 -4.16 16.41
N SER A 159 24.70 -3.38 16.96
CA SER A 159 24.58 -3.14 18.40
C SER A 159 24.14 -4.38 19.21
N SER A 160 23.48 -5.34 18.56
CA SER A 160 23.05 -6.62 19.17
C SER A 160 24.07 -7.76 19.04
N GLN A 161 25.26 -7.52 18.46
CA GLN A 161 26.31 -8.54 18.34
C GLN A 161 27.39 -8.35 19.41
N ALA A 162 27.24 -9.09 20.50
CA ALA A 162 28.39 -9.72 21.14
C ALA A 162 29.27 -10.38 20.05
N PRO A 163 30.61 -10.37 20.17
CA PRO A 163 31.51 -10.64 19.05
C PRO A 163 31.22 -12.00 18.42
N LYS A 164 30.99 -12.02 17.11
CA LYS A 164 30.81 -13.23 16.28
C LYS A 164 32.08 -14.09 16.28
N GLN A 165 32.31 -14.83 17.36
CA GLN A 165 33.07 -16.07 17.35
C GLN A 165 32.19 -17.13 16.69
N GLY A 166 32.51 -17.58 15.49
CA GLY A 166 31.76 -18.71 14.92
C GLY A 166 32.19 -19.18 13.54
N ILE A 167 32.61 -18.28 12.65
CA ILE A 167 32.96 -18.66 11.28
C ILE A 167 34.45 -19.06 11.17
N LEU A 168 35.33 -18.43 11.95
CA LEU A 168 36.76 -18.80 11.99
C LEU A 168 37.04 -20.00 12.90
N GLN A 169 36.25 -20.19 13.96
CA GLN A 169 36.36 -21.34 14.86
C GLN A 169 35.93 -22.64 14.19
N SER A 170 34.89 -22.61 13.35
CA SER A 170 34.46 -23.79 12.59
C SER A 170 35.54 -24.22 11.59
N LEU A 171 36.19 -23.29 10.89
CA LEU A 171 37.35 -23.58 10.03
C LEU A 171 38.53 -24.18 10.81
N GLN A 172 38.82 -23.67 12.02
CA GLN A 172 39.89 -24.22 12.86
C GLN A 172 39.58 -25.63 13.37
N GLN A 173 38.32 -25.95 13.64
CA GLN A 173 37.90 -27.30 13.99
C GLN A 173 38.01 -28.27 12.80
N PHE A 174 37.67 -27.83 11.58
CA PHE A 174 37.84 -28.64 10.38
C PHE A 174 39.31 -28.99 10.09
N ILE A 175 40.22 -28.03 10.24
CA ILE A 175 41.66 -28.27 10.02
C ILE A 175 42.22 -29.25 11.06
N ASN A 176 41.83 -29.11 12.33
CA ASN A 176 42.31 -30.01 13.40
C ASN A 176 41.82 -31.46 13.25
N VAL A 177 40.68 -31.68 12.60
CA VAL A 177 40.15 -33.04 12.32
C VAL A 177 40.89 -33.70 11.16
N LEU A 178 41.38 -32.94 10.19
CA LEU A 178 42.16 -33.45 9.05
C LEU A 178 43.63 -33.74 9.39
N SER A 179 44.13 -33.21 10.51
CA SER A 179 45.50 -33.43 10.98
C SER A 179 45.67 -34.64 11.92
N ARG A 180 44.71 -35.58 11.94
CA ARG A 180 44.82 -36.87 12.64
C ARG A 180 44.71 -38.04 11.66
#